data_AF-V8I5Q1-F1
#
_entry.id   AF-V8I5Q1-F1
#
_cell.length_a   1.000
_cell.length_b   1.000
_cell.length_c   1.000
_cell.angle_alpha   90.00
_cell.angle_beta   90.00
_cell.angle_gamma   90.00
#
_symmetry.space_group_name_H-M   'P 1'
#
loop_
_entity.id
_entity.type
_entity.pdbx_description
1 polymer ?
#
loop_
_entity_poly.entity_id
_entity_poly.type
_entity_poly.pdbx_seq_one_letter_code
_entity_poly.pdbx_strand_id
1 'polypeptide(L)' 'MNEISVVVKLSNGSLMGATECDENPYKALLQILQVVHMQIVDELE' A
#
# COMPACT_ATOMS: atom_id res chain seq x y z
N MET A 1 4.67 -17.09 -6.29
CA MET A 1 3.81 -16.00 -5.79
C MET A 1 4.70 -14.79 -5.59
N ASN A 2 4.32 -13.64 -6.14
CA ASN A 2 5.08 -12.40 -6.01
C ASN A 2 4.47 -11.60 -4.87
N GLU A 3 5.33 -11.02 -4.04
CA GLU A 3 4.94 -10.18 -2.91
C GLU A 3 5.46 -8.77 -3.14
N ILE A 4 4.60 -7.78 -2.88
CA ILE A 4 4.99 -6.37 -2.88
C ILE A 4 4.58 -5.78 -1.54
N SER A 5 5.53 -5.13 -0.89
CA SER A 5 5.31 -4.41 0.38
C SER A 5 5.62 -2.92 0.18
N VAL A 6 4.75 -2.06 0.69
CA VAL A 6 4.89 -0.60 0.64
C VAL A 6 4.86 -0.07 2.06
N VAL A 7 5.77 0.86 2.35
CA VAL A 7 5.82 1.60 3.62
C VAL A 7 5.79 3.10 3.30
N VAL A 8 4.85 3.81 3.92
CA VAL A 8 4.67 5.25 3.79
C VAL A 8 4.95 5.89 5.15
N LYS A 9 5.82 6.90 5.18
CA LYS A 9 6.06 7.72 6.36
C LYS A 9 5.19 8.97 6.26
N LEU A 10 4.24 9.11 7.18
CA LEU A 10 3.34 10.26 7.23
C LEU A 10 4.04 11.47 7.91
N SER A 11 3.49 12.66 7.71
CA SER A 11 4.03 13.92 8.22
C SER A 11 4.05 13.99 9.75
N ASN A 12 3.12 13.28 10.42
CA ASN A 12 3.09 13.12 11.88
C ASN A 12 4.17 12.16 12.42
N GLY A 13 4.99 11.58 11.53
CA GLY A 13 6.05 10.64 11.88
C GLY A 13 5.59 9.19 12.04
N SER A 14 4.29 8.90 11.89
CA SER A 14 3.79 7.53 11.87
C SER A 14 4.20 6.80 10.59
N LEU A 15 4.17 5.47 10.67
CA LEU A 15 4.41 4.59 9.53
C LEU A 15 3.11 3.86 9.19
N MET A 16 2.74 3.93 7.93
CA MET A 16 1.66 3.15 7.32
C MET A 16 2.28 2.13 6.40
N GLY A 17 1.70 0.93 6.31
CA GLY A 17 2.20 -0.09 5.42
C GLY A 17 1.12 -1.05 4.96
N ALA A 18 1.36 -1.62 3.78
CA ALA A 18 0.53 -2.64 3.19
C ALA A 18 1.42 -3.69 2.50
N THR A 19 0.91 -4.91 2.38
CA THR A 19 1.57 -6.01 1.68
C THR A 19 0.51 -6.73 0.87
N GLU A 20 0.80 -6.99 -0.40
CA GLU A 20 -0.08 -7.72 -1.31
C GLU A 20 0.69 -8.81 -2.07
N CYS A 21 0.00 -9.92 -2.34
CA CYS A 21 0.57 -11.09 -2.99
C CYS A 21 -0.29 -11.55 -4.17
N ASP A 22 0.33 -11.74 -5.34
CA ASP A 22 -0.35 -12.29 -6.52
C ASP A 22 0.63 -13.07 -7.42
N GLU A 23 0.13 -13.97 -8.26
CA GLU A 23 0.94 -14.67 -9.26
C GLU A 23 1.40 -13.74 -10.38
N ASN A 24 0.63 -12.69 -10.68
CA ASN A 24 0.98 -11.62 -11.59
C ASN A 24 1.50 -10.39 -10.80
N PRO A 25 2.77 -10.00 -10.93
CA PRO A 25 3.35 -8.89 -10.16
C PRO A 25 2.68 -7.53 -10.50
N TYR A 26 2.15 -7.34 -11.70
CA TYR A 26 1.39 -6.13 -12.04
C TYR A 26 0.06 -6.06 -11.31
N LYS A 27 -0.59 -7.20 -11.08
CA LYS A 27 -1.84 -7.26 -10.33
C LYS A 27 -1.60 -6.99 -8.84
N ALA A 28 -0.57 -7.61 -8.26
CA ALA A 28 -0.12 -7.29 -6.90
C ALA A 28 0.19 -5.79 -6.75
N LEU A 29 0.86 -5.19 -7.74
CA LEU A 29 1.17 -3.76 -7.73
C LEU A 29 -0.09 -2.88 -7.77
N LEU A 30 -1.05 -3.19 -8.64
CA LEU A 30 -2.30 -2.42 -8.72
C LEU A 30 -3.10 -2.51 -7.42
N GLN A 31 -3.17 -3.70 -6.82
CA GLN A 31 -3.88 -3.92 -5.55
C GLN A 31 -3.25 -3.11 -4.42
N ILE A 32 -1.92 -3.18 -4.24
CA ILE A 32 -1.27 -2.45 -3.15
C ILE A 32 -1.38 -0.93 -3.33
N LEU A 33 -1.34 -0.43 -4.57
CA LEU A 33 -1.53 1.01 -4.83
C LEU A 33 -2.94 1.47 -4.47
N GLN A 34 -3.97 0.66 -4.74
CA GLN A 34 -5.36 0.96 -4.33
C GLN A 34 -5.51 0.97 -2.81
N VAL A 35 -4.94 -0.01 -2.12
CA VAL A 35 -4.96 -0.09 -0.64
C VAL A 35 -4.28 1.13 -0.03
N VAL A 36 -3.06 1.44 -0.47
CA VAL A 36 -2.28 2.58 0.04
C VAL A 36 -2.99 3.91 -0.28
N HIS A 37 -3.59 4.05 -1.45
CA HIS A 37 -4.40 5.24 -1.78
C HIS A 37 -5.54 5.44 -0.79
N MET A 38 -6.36 4.41 -0.56
CA MET A 38 -7.52 4.52 0.34
C MET A 38 -7.07 4.87 1.77
N GLN A 39 -6.03 4.22 2.28
CA GLN A 39 -5.50 4.52 3.61
C GLN A 39 -4.99 5.95 3.74
N ILE A 40 -4.35 6.51 2.70
CA ILE A 40 -3.90 7.91 2.71
C ILE A 40 -5.09 8.86 2.71
N VAL A 41 -6.13 8.57 1.93
CA VAL A 41 -7.34 9.41 1.87
C VAL A 41 -8.06 9.39 3.23
N ASP A 42 -8.23 8.23 3.85
CA ASP A 42 -8.87 8.07 5.15
C ASP A 42 -8.14 8.85 6.28
N GLU A 43 -6.81 9.00 6.19
CA GLU A 43 -6.01 9.77 7.17
C GLU A 43 -6.07 11.29 6.93
N LEU A 44 -6.55 11.75 5.77
CA LEU A 44 -6.64 13.17 5.40
C LEU A 44 -8.04 13.77 5.61
N GLU A 45 -9.08 12.94 5.78
CA GLU A 45 -10.46 13.34 6.11
C GLU A 45 -10.70 13.49 7.63
#